data_AF-A3VIX5-F1
#
_entry.id   AF-A3VIX5-F1
#
_cell.length_a   1.000
_cell.length_b   1.000
_cell.length_c   1.000
_cell.angle_alpha   90.00
_cell.angle_beta   90.00
_cell.angle_gamma   90.00
#
_symmetry.space_group_name_H-M   'P 1'
#
loop_
_entity.id
_entity.type
_entity.pdbx_description
1 polymer ?
#
loop_
_entity_poly.entity_id
_entity_poly.type
_entity_poly.pdbx_seq_one_letter_code
_entity_poly.pdbx_strand_id
1 'polypeptide(L)'
;MAIARDEADDCRVAKPPVDLAETAYLRNGYRAILRILIAEEALTTENCTCLLDQFTWDQALGALPRFRTSDNPRLPFKVLDLYAKADALEAQVTEACAE
;
A
#
# COMPACT_ATOMS: atom_id res chain seq x y z
N MET A 1 -26.19 9.71 -8.15
CA MET A 1 -25.19 10.80 -8.12
C MET A 1 -23.85 10.15 -8.40
N ALA A 2 -23.31 10.31 -9.62
CA ALA A 2 -21.99 9.81 -9.97
C ALA A 2 -20.98 10.83 -9.43
N ILE A 3 -20.21 10.45 -8.42
CA ILE A 3 -19.11 11.28 -7.95
C ILE A 3 -18.02 11.18 -9.02
N ALA A 4 -17.70 12.30 -9.67
CA ALA A 4 -16.57 12.37 -10.56
C ALA A 4 -15.32 11.99 -9.75
N ARG A 5 -14.63 10.95 -10.20
CA ARG A 5 -13.36 10.53 -9.62
C ARG A 5 -12.35 11.65 -9.91
N ASP A 6 -11.88 12.33 -8.87
CA ASP A 6 -10.74 13.23 -8.97
C ASP A 6 -9.57 12.48 -9.61
N GLU A 7 -8.80 13.10 -10.51
CA GLU A 7 -7.59 12.51 -11.10
C GLU A 7 -6.56 12.09 -10.03
N ALA A 8 -6.64 12.65 -8.81
CA ALA A 8 -5.89 12.19 -7.64
C ALA A 8 -6.25 10.76 -7.17
N ASP A 9 -7.42 10.23 -7.55
CA ASP A 9 -7.85 8.87 -7.23
C ASP A 9 -7.27 7.81 -8.19
N ASP A 10 -6.67 8.23 -9.31
CA ASP A 10 -6.03 7.32 -10.26
C ASP A 10 -4.71 6.77 -9.71
N CYS A 11 -4.03 7.50 -8.82
CA CYS A 11 -2.84 7.01 -8.13
C CYS A 11 -3.10 6.44 -6.73
N ARG A 12 -4.31 5.92 -6.49
CA ARG A 12 -4.63 5.25 -5.23
C ARG A 12 -4.66 3.73 -5.38
N VAL A 13 -3.94 3.03 -4.50
CA VAL A 13 -4.01 1.56 -4.44
C VAL A 13 -5.46 1.11 -4.28
N ALA A 14 -5.92 0.31 -5.25
CA ALA A 14 -7.28 -0.20 -5.33
C ALA A 14 -7.67 -1.07 -4.12
N LYS A 15 -8.96 -1.40 -4.03
CA LYS A 15 -9.43 -2.41 -3.08
C LYS A 15 -8.80 -3.77 -3.45
N PRO A 16 -8.28 -4.54 -2.48
CA PRO A 16 -7.68 -5.85 -2.77
C PRO A 16 -8.70 -6.82 -3.34
N PRO A 17 -8.31 -7.66 -4.32
CA PRO A 17 -9.12 -8.76 -4.84
C PRO A 17 -9.61 -9.68 -3.72
N VAL A 18 -10.82 -10.22 -3.83
CA VAL A 18 -11.43 -11.06 -2.78
C VAL A 18 -10.71 -12.39 -2.59
N ASP A 19 -10.11 -12.89 -3.66
CA ASP A 19 -9.34 -14.13 -3.78
C ASP A 19 -7.87 -13.96 -3.36
N LEU A 20 -7.40 -12.73 -3.13
CA LEU A 20 -6.02 -12.46 -2.71
C LEU A 20 -5.64 -13.16 -1.39
N ALA A 21 -6.57 -13.21 -0.44
CA ALA A 21 -6.38 -13.88 0.85
C ALA A 21 -7.71 -14.22 1.50
N GLU A 22 -7.71 -15.22 2.38
CA GLU A 22 -8.90 -15.78 3.05
C GLU A 22 -9.73 -14.71 3.79
N THR A 23 -9.06 -13.82 4.54
CA THR A 23 -9.74 -12.85 5.40
C THR A 23 -9.57 -11.41 4.94
N ALA A 24 -10.56 -10.58 5.23
CA ALA A 24 -10.49 -9.14 4.97
C ALA A 24 -9.31 -8.49 5.71
N TYR A 25 -8.98 -9.00 6.90
CA TYR A 25 -7.83 -8.54 7.66
C TYR A 25 -6.51 -8.74 6.89
N LEU A 26 -6.28 -9.94 6.33
CA LEU A 26 -5.08 -10.23 5.54
C LEU A 26 -5.04 -9.36 4.27
N ARG A 27 -6.15 -9.30 3.53
CA ARG A 27 -6.27 -8.47 2.33
C ARG A 27 -5.98 -6.99 2.61
N ASN A 28 -6.49 -6.45 3.72
CA ASN A 28 -6.25 -5.07 4.12
C ASN A 28 -4.79 -4.83 4.52
N GLY A 29 -4.13 -5.81 5.13
CA GLY A 29 -2.70 -5.76 5.40
C GLY A 29 -1.87 -5.76 4.13
N TYR A 30 -2.18 -6.62 3.16
CA TYR A 30 -1.49 -6.62 1.86
C TYR A 30 -1.69 -5.30 1.10
N ARG A 31 -2.87 -4.69 1.18
CA ARG A 31 -3.10 -3.35 0.64
C ARG A 31 -2.18 -2.31 1.28
N ALA A 32 -2.03 -2.33 2.60
CA ALA A 32 -1.15 -1.40 3.29
C ALA A 32 0.33 -1.66 2.94
N ILE A 33 0.75 -2.93 2.82
CA ILE A 33 2.10 -3.29 2.37
C ILE A 33 2.35 -2.76 0.95
N LEU A 34 1.41 -2.93 0.02
CA LEU A 34 1.55 -2.44 -1.35
C LEU A 34 1.73 -0.92 -1.39
N ARG A 35 0.93 -0.18 -0.61
CA ARG A 35 1.09 1.28 -0.44
C ARG A 35 2.47 1.66 0.07
N ILE A 36 2.97 0.95 1.09
CA ILE A 36 4.32 1.17 1.64
C ILE A 36 5.38 0.96 0.56
N LEU A 37 5.31 -0.14 -0.21
CA LEU A 37 6.30 -0.44 -1.25
C LEU A 37 6.35 0.65 -2.32
N ILE A 38 5.18 1.10 -2.78
CA ILE A 38 5.07 2.17 -3.78
C ILE A 38 5.66 3.47 -3.26
N ALA A 39 5.32 3.87 -2.04
CA ALA A 39 5.82 5.10 -1.44
C ALA A 39 7.33 5.04 -1.14
N GLU A 40 7.84 3.89 -0.69
CA GLU A 40 9.28 3.66 -0.52
C GLU A 40 10.03 3.79 -1.86
N GLU A 41 9.48 3.26 -2.95
CA GLU A 41 10.08 3.36 -4.30
C GLU A 41 10.06 4.80 -4.81
N ALA A 42 8.94 5.50 -4.68
CA ALA A 42 8.81 6.91 -5.06
C ALA A 42 9.85 7.77 -4.34
N LEU A 43 10.03 7.60 -3.03
CA LEU A 43 11.04 8.32 -2.26
C LEU A 43 12.47 7.92 -2.63
N THR A 44 12.73 6.63 -2.85
CA THR A 44 14.08 6.13 -3.17
C THR A 44 14.55 6.59 -4.55
N THR A 45 13.63 6.69 -5.51
CA THR A 45 13.92 7.09 -6.89
C THR A 45 13.64 8.57 -7.15
N GLU A 46 13.22 9.32 -6.13
CA GLU A 46 12.76 10.71 -6.23
C GLU A 46 11.71 10.89 -7.35
N ASN A 47 10.85 9.88 -7.52
CA ASN A 47 9.87 9.82 -8.58
C ASN A 47 8.50 10.29 -8.10
N CYS A 48 8.05 11.40 -8.65
CA CYS A 48 6.75 12.02 -8.36
C CYS A 48 5.61 11.59 -9.28
N THR A 49 5.86 10.62 -10.18
CA THR A 49 4.83 10.04 -11.05
C THR A 49 4.10 8.89 -10.37
N CYS A 50 2.95 8.50 -10.93
CA CYS A 50 2.24 7.36 -10.40
C CYS A 50 2.94 6.04 -10.74
N LEU A 51 3.30 5.26 -9.71
CA LEU A 51 3.99 3.97 -9.86
C LEU A 51 3.06 2.76 -9.78
N LEU A 52 1.74 2.93 -9.70
CA LEU A 52 0.81 1.81 -9.45
C LEU A 52 0.91 0.67 -10.47
N ASP A 53 1.21 0.98 -11.73
CA ASP A 53 1.35 0.03 -12.82
C ASP A 53 2.62 -0.85 -12.72
N GLN A 54 3.58 -0.43 -11.89
CA GLN A 54 4.83 -1.14 -11.63
C GLN A 54 4.75 -2.09 -10.42
N PHE A 55 3.63 -2.04 -9.68
CA PHE A 55 3.44 -2.80 -8.45
C PHE A 55 2.24 -3.74 -8.53
N THR A 56 2.43 -4.94 -7.99
CA THR A 56 1.49 -6.07 -8.03
C THR A 56 1.20 -6.59 -6.64
N TRP A 57 0.08 -7.31 -6.50
CA TRP A 57 -0.27 -7.97 -5.25
C TRP A 57 0.74 -9.04 -4.83
N ASP A 58 1.39 -9.71 -5.78
CA ASP A 58 2.42 -10.72 -5.52
C ASP A 58 3.66 -10.11 -4.84
N GLN A 59 4.04 -8.87 -5.20
CA GLN A 59 5.10 -8.15 -4.50
C GLN A 59 4.72 -7.86 -3.04
N ALA A 60 3.46 -7.49 -2.77
CA ALA A 60 2.99 -7.30 -1.40
C ALA A 60 2.98 -8.61 -0.59
N LEU A 61 2.59 -9.73 -1.22
CA LEU A 61 2.65 -11.06 -0.62
C LEU A 61 4.10 -11.46 -0.30
N GLY A 62 5.03 -11.28 -1.25
CA GLY A 62 6.45 -11.56 -1.10
C GLY A 62 7.14 -10.68 -0.06
N ALA A 63 6.65 -9.45 0.15
CA ALA A 63 7.17 -8.53 1.14
C ALA A 63 6.66 -8.80 2.57
N LEU A 64 5.66 -9.66 2.77
CA LEU A 64 5.09 -9.98 4.10
C LEU A 64 6.14 -10.22 5.20
N PRO A 65 7.23 -10.98 4.98
CA PRO A 65 8.22 -11.23 6.02
C PRO A 65 8.85 -9.96 6.60
N ARG A 66 8.96 -8.86 5.83
CA ARG A 66 9.47 -7.56 6.30
C ARG A 66 8.57 -6.90 7.35
N PHE A 67 7.30 -7.28 7.37
CA PHE A 67 6.24 -6.66 8.16
C PHE A 67 5.65 -7.60 9.21
N ARG A 68 6.14 -8.84 9.27
CA ARG A 68 5.63 -9.84 10.21
C ARG A 68 5.98 -9.45 11.64
N THR A 69 4.97 -9.35 12.49
CA THR A 69 5.10 -9.10 13.94
C THR A 69 4.68 -10.30 14.80
N SER A 70 4.16 -11.36 14.17
CA SER A 70 3.66 -12.55 14.85
C SER A 70 3.74 -13.78 13.94
N ASP A 71 3.95 -14.95 14.54
CA ASP A 71 3.92 -16.25 13.84
C ASP A 71 2.50 -16.80 13.64
N ASN A 72 1.47 -16.12 14.16
CA ASN A 72 0.08 -16.50 13.91
C ASN A 72 -0.29 -16.22 12.45
N PRO A 73 -0.58 -17.24 11.62
CA PRO A 73 -0.87 -17.05 10.20
C PRO A 73 -2.15 -16.25 9.95
N ARG A 74 -3.06 -16.16 10.93
CA ARG A 74 -4.28 -15.34 10.84
C ARG A 74 -4.07 -13.88 11.26
N LEU A 75 -3.01 -13.60 12.02
CA LEU A 75 -2.67 -12.28 12.55
C LEU A 75 -1.16 -11.99 12.41
N PRO A 76 -0.57 -12.08 11.21
CA PRO A 76 0.88 -12.00 11.04
C PRO A 76 1.47 -10.60 11.27
N PHE A 77 0.67 -9.54 11.22
CA PHE A 77 1.12 -8.15 11.31
C PHE A 77 0.13 -7.30 12.12
N LYS A 78 0.41 -6.02 12.38
CA LYS A 78 -0.58 -5.09 12.90
C LYS A 78 -1.08 -4.21 11.75
N VAL A 79 -2.29 -4.48 11.27
CA VAL A 79 -2.85 -3.78 10.10
C VAL A 79 -2.89 -2.27 10.32
N LEU A 80 -3.30 -1.81 11.51
CA LEU A 80 -3.35 -0.38 11.81
C LEU A 80 -1.96 0.27 11.75
N ASP A 81 -0.92 -0.39 12.27
CA ASP A 81 0.46 0.10 12.21
C ASP A 81 0.95 0.18 10.76
N LEU A 82 0.56 -0.78 9.90
CA LEU A 82 0.87 -0.74 8.47
C LEU A 82 0.19 0.43 7.77
N TYR A 83 -1.08 0.71 8.09
CA TYR A 83 -1.78 1.87 7.54
C TYR A 83 -1.14 3.18 7.99
N ALA A 84 -0.81 3.31 9.28
CA ALA A 84 -0.11 4.48 9.78
C ALA A 84 1.25 4.69 9.10
N LYS A 85 2.03 3.61 8.87
CA LYS A 85 3.29 3.69 8.12
C LYS A 85 3.06 4.10 6.66
N ALA A 86 2.07 3.52 5.99
CA ALA A 86 1.73 3.87 4.60
C ALA A 86 1.36 5.35 4.48
N ASP A 87 0.48 5.84 5.36
CA ASP A 87 0.01 7.23 5.36
C ASP A 87 1.17 8.20 5.62
N ALA A 88 2.10 7.87 6.52
CA ALA A 88 3.28 8.68 6.78
C ALA A 88 4.28 8.73 5.61
N LEU A 89 4.43 7.64 4.85
CA LEU A 89 5.28 7.62 3.65
C LEU A 89 4.62 8.37 2.50
N GLU A 90 3.32 8.21 2.29
CA GLU A 90 2.57 8.95 1.26
C GLU A 90 2.56 10.45 1.53
N ALA A 91 2.49 10.86 2.81
CA ALA A 91 2.66 12.27 3.20
C ALA A 91 4.06 12.77 2.82
N GLN A 92 5.12 12.00 3.11
CA GLN A 92 6.49 12.36 2.70
C GLN A 92 6.64 12.45 1.18
N VAL A 93 6.04 11.54 0.42
CA VAL A 93 6.04 11.62 -1.06
C VAL A 93 5.36 12.92 -1.50
N THR A 94 4.21 13.25 -0.90
CA THR A 94 3.48 14.48 -1.23
C THR A 94 4.31 15.73 -0.93
N GLU A 95 4.99 15.78 0.21
CA GLU A 95 5.88 16.88 0.59
C GLU A 95 7.11 16.98 -0.32
N ALA A 96 7.73 15.85 -0.68
CA ALA A 96 8.90 15.82 -1.55
C ALA A 96 8.57 16.22 -3.01
N CYS A 97 7.33 15.97 -3.44
CA CYS A 97 6.84 16.26 -4.78
C CYS A 97 6.07 17.58 -4.89
N ALA A 98 5.95 18.34 -3.79
CA ALA A 98 5.38 19.67 -3.80
C ALA A 98 6.44 20.69 -4.23
N GLU A 99 6.38 21.14 -5.49
CA GLU A 99 7.09 22.33 -5.98
C GLU A 99 6.36 23.63 -5.64
#